data_AF-A0A350DP33-F1
#
_entry.id   AF-A0A350DP33-F1
#
_cell.length_a   1.000
_cell.length_b   1.000
_cell.length_c   1.000
_cell.angle_alpha   90.00
_cell.angle_beta   90.00
_cell.angle_gamma   90.00
#
_symmetry.space_group_name_H-M   'P 1'
#
loop_
_entity.id
_entity.type
_entity.pdbx_description
1 polymer ?
#
loop_
_entity_poly.entity_id
_entity_poly.type
_entity_poly.pdbx_seq_one_letter_code
_entity_poly.pdbx_strand_id
1 'polypeptide(L)'
;MPITQDDMQSAAYVKGESCPHCIDKATVEQKARFREREHQMQLAKKRGEAHIGSDVIDVIEKRKAAKIEARRQAEAANKAKA
;
A
#
# COMPACT_ATOMS: atom_id res chain seq x y z
N MET A 1 -2.71 9.33 -22.97
CA MET A 1 -2.77 10.72 -22.46
C MET A 1 -2.78 10.68 -20.95
N PRO A 2 -2.04 11.57 -20.26
CA PRO A 2 -2.24 11.80 -18.82
C PRO A 2 -3.66 12.31 -18.56
N ILE A 3 -4.22 12.00 -17.40
CA ILE A 3 -5.52 12.54 -16.98
C ILE A 3 -5.38 14.01 -16.62
N THR A 4 -6.38 14.83 -16.95
CA THR A 4 -6.43 16.23 -16.55
C THR A 4 -7.02 16.39 -15.16
N GLN A 5 -6.95 17.60 -14.61
CA GLN A 5 -7.53 17.91 -13.31
C GLN A 5 -9.07 17.94 -13.37
N ASP A 6 -9.64 18.34 -14.50
CA ASP A 6 -11.09 18.29 -14.74
C ASP A 6 -11.57 16.83 -14.81
N ASP A 7 -10.77 15.93 -15.40
CA ASP A 7 -11.08 14.49 -15.39
C ASP A 7 -11.14 13.92 -13.97
N MET A 8 -10.34 14.46 -13.04
CA MET A 8 -10.36 14.03 -11.64
C MET A 8 -11.62 14.48 -10.88
N GLN A 9 -12.38 15.45 -11.42
CA GLN A 9 -13.64 15.91 -10.84
C GLN A 9 -14.86 15.13 -11.34
N SER A 10 -14.70 14.33 -12.39
CA SER A 10 -15.78 13.51 -12.94
C SER A 10 -16.21 12.40 -11.98
N ALA A 11 -17.50 12.05 -12.00
CA ALA A 11 -18.03 10.91 -11.26
C ALA A 11 -17.39 9.56 -11.65
N ALA A 12 -16.80 9.49 -12.86
CA ALA A 12 -16.09 8.30 -13.34
C ALA A 12 -14.65 8.16 -12.76
N TYR A 13 -14.15 9.21 -12.08
CA TYR A 13 -12.84 9.19 -11.46
C TYR A 13 -12.90 8.58 -10.06
N VAL A 14 -12.17 7.48 -9.90
CA VAL A 14 -11.91 6.87 -8.61
C VAL A 14 -10.41 6.66 -8.51
N LYS A 15 -9.78 7.40 -7.60
CA LYS A 15 -8.33 7.38 -7.43
C LYS A 15 -7.83 5.97 -7.18
N GLY A 16 -6.90 5.52 -8.02
CA GLY A 16 -6.35 4.17 -7.93
C GLY A 16 -7.25 3.07 -8.49
N GLU A 17 -8.35 3.39 -9.16
CA GLU A 17 -9.26 2.40 -9.73
C GLU A 17 -9.62 2.72 -11.19
N SER A 18 -10.15 3.91 -11.46
CA SER A 18 -10.62 4.29 -12.79
C SER A 18 -10.54 5.78 -13.03
N CYS A 19 -10.45 6.16 -14.29
CA CYS A 19 -10.65 7.53 -14.77
C CYS A 19 -11.73 7.52 -15.87
N PRO A 20 -12.21 8.69 -16.32
CA PRO A 20 -13.21 8.78 -17.38
C PRO A 20 -12.85 8.02 -18.66
N HIS A 21 -11.56 7.83 -18.94
CA HIS A 21 -11.09 7.10 -20.12
C HIS A 21 -10.95 5.59 -19.94
N CYS A 22 -10.92 5.11 -18.70
CA CYS A 22 -10.63 3.71 -18.36
C CYS A 22 -11.80 2.99 -17.69
N ILE A 23 -12.82 3.72 -17.23
CA ILE A 23 -13.95 3.15 -16.46
C ILE A 23 -14.67 2.01 -17.21
N ASP A 24 -14.82 2.13 -18.52
CA ASP A 24 -15.47 1.11 -19.37
C ASP A 24 -14.49 0.12 -20.01
N LYS A 25 -13.18 0.36 -19.87
CA LYS A 25 -12.12 -0.48 -20.47
C LYS A 25 -11.54 -1.48 -19.48
N ALA A 26 -11.60 -1.19 -18.19
CA ALA A 26 -11.08 -2.05 -17.14
C ALA A 26 -12.16 -3.03 -16.65
N THR A 27 -11.82 -4.31 -16.59
CA THR A 27 -12.68 -5.32 -15.97
C THR A 27 -12.75 -5.13 -14.46
N VAL A 28 -13.73 -5.75 -13.81
CA VAL A 28 -13.87 -5.69 -12.34
C VAL A 28 -12.62 -6.21 -11.63
N GLU A 29 -12.00 -7.26 -12.14
CA GLU A 29 -10.75 -7.83 -11.61
C GLU A 29 -9.57 -6.85 -11.75
N GLN A 30 -9.46 -6.17 -12.89
CA GLN A 30 -8.43 -5.15 -13.11
C GLN A 30 -8.62 -3.98 -12.14
N LYS A 31 -9.87 -3.50 -11.99
CA LYS A 31 -10.22 -2.46 -11.02
C LYS A 31 -9.83 -2.87 -9.59
N ALA A 32 -10.10 -4.10 -9.18
CA ALA A 32 -9.70 -4.61 -7.86
C ALA A 32 -8.18 -4.60 -7.67
N ARG A 33 -7.41 -5.03 -8.68
CA ARG A 33 -5.94 -4.99 -8.64
C ARG A 33 -5.39 -3.58 -8.54
N PHE A 34 -5.99 -2.61 -9.24
CA PHE A 34 -5.59 -1.21 -9.16
C PHE A 34 -5.85 -0.64 -7.76
N ARG A 35 -7.04 -0.90 -7.19
CA ARG A 35 -7.39 -0.47 -5.83
C ARG A 35 -6.40 -0.98 -4.81
N GLU A 36 -6.03 -2.26 -4.90
CA GLU A 36 -5.08 -2.87 -3.97
C GLU A 36 -3.69 -2.24 -4.11
N ARG A 37 -3.24 -2.01 -5.35
CA ARG A 37 -1.97 -1.31 -5.60
C ARG A 37 -1.98 0.09 -5.00
N GLU A 38 -3.04 0.87 -5.21
CA GLU A 38 -3.17 2.21 -4.61
C GLU A 38 -3.19 2.13 -3.08
N HIS A 39 -3.92 1.16 -2.51
CA HIS A 39 -3.96 0.95 -1.06
C HIS A 39 -2.56 0.68 -0.48
N GLN A 40 -1.77 -0.20 -1.10
CA GLN A 40 -0.40 -0.48 -0.65
C GLN A 40 0.52 0.75 -0.80
N MET A 41 0.38 1.53 -1.87
CA MET A 41 1.08 2.81 -2.02
C MET A 41 0.72 3.80 -0.91
N GLN A 42 -0.57 3.94 -0.59
CA GLN A 42 -1.02 4.84 0.49
C GLN A 42 -0.54 4.36 1.86
N LEU A 43 -0.52 3.05 2.12
CA LEU A 43 0.02 2.49 3.35
C LEU A 43 1.51 2.80 3.50
N ALA A 44 2.30 2.58 2.45
CA ALA A 44 3.73 2.90 2.47
C ALA A 44 3.96 4.40 2.69
N LYS A 45 3.20 5.26 2.01
CA LYS A 45 3.25 6.72 2.20
C LYS A 45 2.92 7.13 3.63
N LYS A 46 1.86 6.56 4.24
CA LYS A 46 1.50 6.81 5.64
C LYS A 46 2.60 6.39 6.61
N ARG A 47 3.38 5.36 6.26
CA ARG A 47 4.49 4.85 7.08
C ARG A 47 5.82 5.54 6.79
N GLY A 48 5.88 6.42 5.78
CA GLY A 48 7.13 7.03 5.33
C GLY A 48 8.09 6.03 4.69
N GLU A 49 7.58 4.90 4.19
CA GLU A 49 8.35 3.82 3.60
C GLU A 49 8.23 3.81 2.08
N ALA A 50 9.25 3.28 1.41
CA ALA A 50 9.19 3.01 -0.01
C ALA A 50 8.26 1.83 -0.34
N HIS A 51 7.46 1.99 -1.39
CA HIS A 51 6.60 0.92 -1.92
C HIS A 51 7.14 0.29 -3.21
N ILE A 52 7.98 1.03 -3.95
CA ILE A 52 8.43 0.67 -5.29
C ILE A 52 9.95 0.71 -5.32
N GLY A 53 10.57 -0.24 -6.03
CA GLY A 53 12.00 -0.26 -6.29
C GLY A 53 12.83 -0.97 -5.23
N SER A 54 14.16 -0.79 -5.31
CA SER A 54 15.15 -1.39 -4.42
C SER A 54 14.98 -1.03 -2.95
N ASP A 55 14.45 0.17 -2.69
CA ASP A 55 14.30 0.72 -1.33
C ASP A 55 13.29 -0.07 -0.47
N VAL A 56 12.48 -0.92 -1.10
CA VAL A 56 11.58 -1.87 -0.41
C VAL A 56 12.35 -2.94 0.35
N ILE A 57 13.55 -3.32 -0.10
CA ILE A 57 14.35 -4.37 0.55
C ILE A 57 14.75 -3.91 1.96
N ASP A 58 15.21 -2.67 2.10
CA ASP A 58 15.59 -2.10 3.39
C ASP A 58 14.39 -2.03 4.35
N VAL A 59 13.21 -1.72 3.82
CA VAL A 59 11.96 -1.71 4.60
C VAL A 59 11.61 -3.11 5.11
N ILE A 60 11.76 -4.14 4.26
CA ILE A 60 11.50 -5.54 4.63
C ILE A 60 12.44 -5.99 5.74
N GLU A 61 13.75 -5.74 5.59
CA GLU A 61 14.74 -6.16 6.58
C GLU A 61 14.53 -5.46 7.93
N LYS A 62 14.26 -4.14 7.93
CA LYS A 62 13.93 -3.39 9.16
C LYS A 62 12.70 -3.96 9.86
N ARG A 63 11.64 -4.29 9.12
CA ARG A 63 10.42 -4.87 9.69
C ARG A 63 10.63 -6.27 10.24
N LYS A 64 11.41 -7.10 9.56
CA LYS A 64 11.75 -8.45 10.02
C LYS A 64 12.52 -8.38 11.34
N ALA A 65 13.53 -7.51 11.42
CA ALA A 65 14.27 -7.27 12.66
C ALA A 65 13.35 -6.78 13.80
N ALA A 66 12.52 -5.77 13.53
CA ALA A 66 11.57 -5.24 14.52
C ALA A 66 10.58 -6.30 15.01
N LYS A 67 10.07 -7.17 14.12
CA LYS A 67 9.15 -8.26 14.49
C LYS A 67 9.83 -9.31 15.37
N ILE A 68 11.07 -9.68 15.06
CA ILE A 68 11.85 -10.64 15.87
C ILE A 68 12.09 -10.07 17.26
N GLU A 69 12.51 -8.80 17.34
CA GLU A 69 12.75 -8.12 18.61
C GLU A 69 11.48 -8.00 19.45
N ALA A 70 10.37 -7.56 18.84
CA ALA A 70 9.07 -7.48 19.53
C ALA A 70 8.61 -8.84 20.07
N ARG A 71 8.83 -9.93 19.31
CA ARG A 71 8.52 -11.29 19.77
C ARG A 71 9.39 -11.69 20.96
N ARG A 72 10.69 -11.42 20.90
CA ARG A 72 11.63 -11.71 21.99
C ARG A 72 11.27 -10.96 23.27
N GLN A 73 10.91 -9.68 23.15
CA GLN A 73 10.45 -8.87 24.27
C GLN A 73 9.15 -9.40 24.87
N ALA A 74 8.19 -9.82 24.04
CA ALA A 74 6.95 -10.43 24.50
C ALA A 74 7.20 -11.75 25.26
N GLU A 75 8.09 -12.61 24.75
CA GLU A 75 8.47 -13.87 25.39
C GLU A 75 9.17 -13.62 26.74
N ALA A 76 10.10 -12.66 26.80
CA ALA A 76 10.76 -12.27 28.04
C ALA A 76 9.78 -11.69 29.08
N ALA A 77 8.85 -10.82 28.64
CA ALA A 77 7.84 -10.24 29.51
C ALA A 77 6.87 -11.31 30.05
N ASN A 78 6.51 -12.31 29.25
CA ASN A 78 5.68 -13.43 29.71
C ASN A 78 6.43 -14.29 30.73
N LYS A 79 7.72 -14.55 30.51
CA LYS A 79 8.55 -15.32 31.44
C LYS A 79 8.79 -14.59 32.78
N ALA A 80 8.89 -13.26 32.76
CA ALA A 80 9.04 -12.45 33.97
C ALA A 80 7.74 -12.33 34.80
N LYS A 81 6.59 -12.66 34.21
CA LYS A 81 5.26 -12.66 34.86
C LYS A 81 4.84 -14.04 35.38
N ALA A 82 5.57 -15.10 35.04
CA ALA A 82 5.38 -16.47 35.51
C ALA A 82 6.31 -16.75 36.70
#